data_AF-A0A091HVS1-F1
#
_entry.id   AF-A0A091HVS1-F1
#
_cell.length_a   1.000
_cell.length_b   1.000
_cell.length_c   1.000
_cell.angle_alpha   90.00
_cell.angle_beta   90.00
_cell.angle_gamma   90.00
#
_symmetry.space_group_name_H-M   'P 1'
#
loop_
_entity.id
_entity.type
_entity.pdbx_description
1 polymer ?
#
loop_
_entity_poly.entity_id
_entity_poly.type
_entity_poly.pdbx_seq_one_letter_code
_entity_poly.pdbx_strand_id
1 'polypeptide(L)'
;VQEWGPEAACRFSIFTGLLSLLLATVQAWRTLFFLCKGHEDSFFYAFLNLLISAFVVFITFIASTIVSVGFNMWCDAITEKGTMPNSCEELQDIDLELNLENSAFYDQFAIAQFGLWAAWLTWLGITILAFLKVYHNYRQEDLLDSLIHEKELLLGRSASRTSLQDEKSGMI
;
A
#
# COMPACT_ATOMS: atom_id res chain seq x y z
N VAL A 1 -0.48 -11.53 35.17
CA VAL A 1 0.38 -11.62 33.97
C VAL A 1 1.80 -11.25 34.39
N GLN A 2 2.76 -12.18 34.38
CA GLN A 2 4.11 -11.90 34.92
C GLN A 2 5.06 -11.23 33.91
N GLU A 3 4.76 -11.26 32.61
CA GLU A 3 5.44 -10.45 31.59
C GLU A 3 4.43 -9.97 30.55
N TRP A 4 4.30 -8.65 30.39
CA TRP A 4 3.63 -8.04 29.26
C TRP A 4 4.51 -8.22 28.01
N GLY A 5 3.89 -8.24 26.82
CA GLY A 5 4.61 -8.45 25.55
C GLY A 5 5.79 -7.49 25.35
N PRO A 6 6.76 -7.83 24.49
CA PRO A 6 7.99 -7.06 24.33
C PRO A 6 7.70 -5.61 23.90
N GLU A 7 8.37 -4.64 24.54
CA GLU A 7 8.16 -3.20 24.28
C GLU A 7 8.38 -2.84 22.79
N ALA A 8 9.27 -3.57 22.12
CA ALA A 8 9.54 -3.43 20.70
C ALA A 8 8.28 -3.63 19.83
N ALA A 9 7.36 -4.52 20.22
CA ALA A 9 6.12 -4.77 19.48
C ALA A 9 5.18 -3.57 19.52
N CYS A 10 5.03 -2.94 20.69
CA CYS A 10 4.23 -1.74 20.86
C CYS A 10 4.83 -0.56 20.06
N ARG A 11 6.14 -0.32 20.21
CA ARG A 11 6.85 0.73 19.49
C ARG A 11 6.78 0.54 17.96
N PHE A 12 6.89 -0.69 17.48
CA PHE A 12 6.77 -1.03 16.07
C PHE A 12 5.38 -0.69 15.52
N SER A 13 4.30 -1.07 16.21
CA SER A 13 2.93 -0.80 15.76
C SER A 13 2.62 0.70 15.73
N ILE A 14 3.05 1.47 16.76
CA ILE A 14 2.89 2.93 16.79
C ILE A 14 3.66 3.58 15.63
N PHE A 15 4.93 3.21 15.45
CA PHE A 15 5.74 3.74 14.36
C PHE A 15 5.13 3.44 12.99
N THR A 16 4.63 2.21 12.79
CA THR A 16 3.98 1.78 11.55
C THR A 16 2.72 2.60 11.27
N GLY A 17 1.88 2.82 12.29
CA GLY A 17 0.69 3.67 12.17
C GLY A 17 1.02 5.12 11.80
N LEU A 18 2.02 5.72 12.45
CA LEU A 18 2.46 7.08 12.15
C LEU A 18 3.06 7.19 10.74
N LEU A 19 3.92 6.25 10.35
CA LEU A 19 4.50 6.21 9.02
C LEU A 19 3.43 6.06 7.93
N SER A 20 2.47 5.17 8.15
CA SER A 20 1.30 4.97 7.28
C SER A 20 0.51 6.27 7.11
N LEU A 21 0.21 6.97 8.20
CA LEU A 21 -0.51 8.25 8.16
C LEU A 21 0.25 9.34 7.39
N LEU A 22 1.55 9.46 7.62
CA LEU A 22 2.40 10.43 6.91
C LEU A 22 2.46 10.12 5.42
N LEU A 23 2.60 8.86 5.04
CA LEU A 23 2.63 8.47 3.62
C LEU A 23 1.26 8.67 2.95
N ALA A 24 0.17 8.34 3.64
CA ALA A 24 -1.18 8.54 3.13
C ALA A 24 -1.49 10.04 2.90
N THR A 25 -1.11 10.91 3.83
CA THR A 25 -1.29 12.37 3.67
C THR A 25 -0.46 12.93 2.51
N VAL A 26 0.79 12.50 2.37
CA VAL A 26 1.63 12.89 1.23
C VAL A 26 1.04 12.40 -0.10
N GLN A 27 0.55 11.16 -0.16
CA GLN A 27 -0.09 10.60 -1.36
C GLN A 27 -1.41 11.31 -1.70
N ALA A 28 -2.24 11.63 -0.70
CA ALA A 28 -3.48 12.37 -0.89
C ALA A 28 -3.20 13.78 -1.42
N TRP A 29 -2.26 14.50 -0.81
CA TRP A 29 -1.83 15.81 -1.28
C TRP A 29 -1.33 15.78 -2.72
N ARG A 30 -0.45 14.82 -3.05
CA ARG A 30 0.08 14.66 -4.41
C ARG A 30 -1.00 14.36 -5.43
N THR A 31 -1.88 13.41 -5.13
CA THR A 31 -3.01 13.06 -5.98
C THR A 31 -3.86 14.30 -6.25
N LEU A 32 -4.22 15.04 -5.20
CA LEU A 32 -5.00 16.28 -5.33
C LEU A 32 -4.28 17.31 -6.22
N PHE A 33 -2.97 17.53 -5.99
CA PHE A 33 -2.18 18.46 -6.78
C PHE A 33 -2.12 18.07 -8.27
N PHE A 34 -1.91 16.78 -8.57
CA PHE A 34 -1.87 16.30 -9.95
C PHE A 34 -3.22 16.36 -10.63
N LEU A 35 -4.33 16.08 -9.92
CA LEU A 35 -5.68 16.28 -10.45
C LEU A 35 -5.94 17.76 -10.78
N CYS A 36 -5.52 18.69 -9.92
CA CYS A 36 -5.72 20.12 -10.16
C CYS A 36 -4.85 20.66 -11.30
N LYS A 37 -3.64 20.14 -11.50
CA LYS A 37 -2.67 20.64 -12.48
C LYS A 37 -2.69 19.88 -13.82
N GLY A 38 -3.35 18.71 -13.88
CA GLY A 38 -3.48 17.89 -15.09
C GLY A 38 -2.15 17.32 -15.59
N HIS A 39 -1.22 16.97 -14.69
CA HIS A 39 0.09 16.44 -15.07
C HIS A 39 0.07 14.91 -15.08
N GLU A 40 0.66 14.31 -16.12
CA GLU A 40 0.85 12.86 -16.20
C GLU A 40 2.10 12.43 -15.42
N ASP A 41 1.97 11.43 -14.54
CA ASP A 41 3.10 10.87 -13.78
C ASP A 41 4.02 10.07 -14.71
N SER A 42 5.33 10.28 -14.60
CA SER A 42 6.33 9.44 -15.28
C SER A 42 6.25 7.97 -14.80
N PHE A 43 6.54 7.03 -15.69
CA PHE A 43 6.62 5.59 -15.40
C PHE A 43 7.46 5.28 -14.14
N PHE A 44 8.62 5.91 -14.00
CA PHE A 44 9.49 5.71 -12.84
C PHE A 44 8.82 6.10 -11.50
N TYR A 45 8.04 7.18 -11.50
CA TYR A 45 7.28 7.59 -10.32
C TYR A 45 6.16 6.61 -10.00
N ALA A 46 5.46 6.09 -11.01
CA ALA A 46 4.44 5.05 -10.82
C ALA A 46 5.07 3.77 -10.21
N PHE A 47 6.25 3.37 -10.69
CA PHE A 47 6.99 2.23 -10.15
C PHE A 47 7.45 2.44 -8.70
N LEU A 48 8.00 3.61 -8.37
CA LEU A 48 8.37 3.93 -6.99
C LEU A 48 7.15 3.96 -6.05
N ASN A 49 6.02 4.48 -6.51
CA ASN A 49 4.78 4.48 -5.73
C ASN A 49 4.28 3.06 -5.46
N LEU A 50 4.40 2.16 -6.44
CA LEU A 50 4.12 0.73 -6.27
C LEU A 50 5.04 0.10 -5.21
N LEU A 51 6.35 0.34 -5.27
CA LEU A 51 7.31 -0.20 -4.31
C LEU A 51 7.03 0.28 -2.88
N ILE A 52 6.78 1.58 -2.71
CA ILE A 52 6.46 2.18 -1.40
C ILE A 52 5.14 1.61 -0.87
N SER A 53 4.08 1.58 -1.69
CA SER A 53 2.78 1.05 -1.25
C SER A 53 2.86 -0.43 -0.88
N ALA A 54 3.56 -1.26 -1.66
CA ALA A 54 3.79 -2.68 -1.32
C ALA A 54 4.57 -2.85 0.00
N PHE A 55 5.59 -2.02 0.24
CA PHE A 55 6.32 -2.03 1.51
C PHE A 55 5.41 -1.66 2.68
N VAL A 56 4.57 -0.62 2.53
CA VAL A 56 3.63 -0.20 3.57
C VAL A 56 2.58 -1.28 3.86
N VAL A 57 2.07 -1.97 2.83
CA VAL A 57 1.19 -3.13 3.01
C VAL A 57 1.85 -4.19 3.88
N PHE A 58 3.11 -4.53 3.60
CA PHE A 58 3.84 -5.57 4.33
C PHE A 58 4.05 -5.21 5.80
N ILE A 59 4.55 -4.01 6.10
CA ILE A 59 4.77 -3.60 7.50
C ILE A 59 3.45 -3.44 8.26
N THR A 60 2.39 -2.93 7.61
CA THR A 60 1.07 -2.77 8.24
C THR A 60 0.45 -4.13 8.54
N PHE A 61 0.63 -5.13 7.67
CA PHE A 61 0.21 -6.51 7.95
C PHE A 61 0.85 -7.07 9.21
N ILE A 62 2.17 -6.89 9.36
CA ILE A 62 2.90 -7.34 10.56
C ILE A 62 2.39 -6.60 11.80
N ALA A 63 2.15 -5.29 11.71
CA ALA A 63 1.60 -4.52 12.83
C ALA A 63 0.18 -5.02 13.21
N SER A 64 -0.68 -5.28 12.23
CA SER A 64 -2.02 -5.83 12.44
C SER A 64 -1.98 -7.19 13.13
N THR A 65 -1.09 -8.09 12.72
CA THR A 65 -0.98 -9.42 13.34
C THR A 65 -0.44 -9.33 14.76
N ILE A 66 0.57 -8.50 15.01
CA ILE A 66 1.11 -8.26 16.36
C ILE A 66 0.02 -7.74 17.30
N VAL A 67 -0.75 -6.73 16.86
CA VAL A 67 -1.85 -6.17 17.67
C VAL A 67 -2.96 -7.21 17.85
N SER A 68 -3.39 -7.93 16.81
CA SER A 68 -4.40 -8.97 16.94
C SER A 68 -4.01 -10.09 17.90
N VAL A 69 -2.77 -10.59 17.81
CA VAL A 69 -2.27 -11.63 18.73
C VAL A 69 -2.14 -11.07 20.15
N GLY A 70 -1.64 -9.84 20.31
CA GLY A 70 -1.59 -9.15 21.59
C GLY A 70 -2.95 -9.03 22.26
N PHE A 71 -3.97 -8.65 21.50
CA PHE A 71 -5.35 -8.55 21.99
C PHE A 71 -5.88 -9.90 22.48
N ASN A 72 -5.73 -10.95 21.67
CA ASN A 72 -6.20 -12.29 22.03
C ASN A 72 -5.48 -12.84 23.27
N MET A 73 -4.16 -12.66 23.38
CA MET A 73 -3.41 -13.11 24.56
C MET A 73 -3.83 -12.38 25.83
N TRP A 74 -4.05 -11.06 25.74
CA TRP A 74 -4.56 -10.28 26.87
C TRP A 74 -5.96 -10.75 27.28
N CYS A 75 -6.82 -10.99 26.29
CA CYS A 75 -8.17 -11.44 26.50
C CYS A 75 -8.24 -12.85 27.13
N ASP A 76 -7.39 -13.77 26.68
CA ASP A 76 -7.22 -15.10 27.27
C ASP A 76 -6.67 -15.02 28.70
N ALA A 77 -5.76 -14.07 28.99
CA ALA A 77 -5.20 -13.91 30.32
C ALA A 77 -6.24 -13.39 31.33
N ILE A 78 -7.12 -12.50 30.90
CA ILE A 78 -8.17 -11.92 31.75
C ILE A 78 -9.33 -12.90 31.95
N THR A 79 -9.73 -13.63 30.91
CA THR A 79 -10.82 -14.63 30.99
C THR A 79 -10.36 -15.99 31.52
N GLU A 80 -9.09 -16.12 31.90
CA GLU A 80 -8.43 -17.38 32.29
C GLU A 80 -8.67 -18.49 31.24
N LYS A 81 -8.49 -18.14 29.96
CA LYS A 81 -8.76 -18.98 28.77
C LYS A 81 -10.24 -19.39 28.63
N GLY A 82 -11.15 -18.50 29.03
CA GLY A 82 -12.59 -18.71 28.93
C GLY A 82 -13.20 -19.60 30.02
N THR A 83 -12.49 -19.83 31.13
CA THR A 83 -13.07 -20.48 32.31
C THR A 83 -14.00 -19.55 33.08
N MET A 84 -13.82 -18.23 32.93
CA MET A 84 -14.69 -17.22 33.53
C MET A 84 -15.98 -17.07 32.69
N PRO A 85 -17.17 -16.97 33.31
CA PRO A 85 -18.45 -16.92 32.60
C PRO A 85 -18.72 -15.61 31.85
N ASN A 86 -17.97 -14.56 32.17
CA ASN A 86 -18.16 -13.22 31.65
C ASN A 86 -17.26 -12.97 30.43
N SER A 87 -17.70 -12.08 29.53
CA SER A 87 -16.92 -11.73 28.35
C SER A 87 -15.69 -10.89 28.71
N CYS A 88 -14.73 -10.86 27.80
CA CYS A 88 -13.51 -10.08 27.90
C CYS A 88 -13.77 -8.56 28.02
N GLU A 89 -14.83 -8.08 27.36
CA GLU A 89 -15.34 -6.72 27.45
C GLU A 89 -15.84 -6.42 28.88
N GLU A 90 -16.60 -7.35 29.47
CA GLU A 90 -17.20 -7.18 30.80
C GLU A 90 -16.19 -7.32 31.94
N LEU A 91 -15.03 -7.91 31.66
CA LEU A 91 -13.92 -8.04 32.59
C LEU A 91 -12.92 -6.86 32.54
N GLN A 92 -13.10 -5.89 31.66
CA GLN A 92 -12.19 -4.74 31.54
C GLN A 92 -12.12 -3.88 32.80
N ASP A 93 -13.18 -3.88 33.61
CA ASP A 93 -13.31 -3.09 34.85
C ASP A 93 -12.69 -3.77 36.08
N ILE A 94 -12.10 -4.97 35.93
CA ILE A 94 -11.36 -5.62 37.02
C ILE A 94 -10.05 -4.85 37.23
N ASP A 95 -9.97 -4.14 38.35
CA ASP A 95 -8.79 -3.40 38.78
C ASP A 95 -7.61 -4.36 39.02
N LEU A 96 -6.64 -4.35 38.11
CA LEU A 96 -5.44 -5.19 38.14
C LEU A 96 -4.38 -4.69 39.15
N GLU A 97 -4.76 -3.95 40.21
CA GLU A 97 -3.86 -3.34 41.21
C GLU A 97 -2.74 -2.48 40.58
N LEU A 98 -2.97 -1.91 39.39
CA LEU A 98 -1.97 -1.17 38.62
C LEU A 98 -2.16 0.35 38.64
N ASN A 99 -3.10 0.88 39.44
CA ASN A 99 -3.34 2.31 39.65
C ASN A 99 -3.47 3.12 38.34
N LEU A 100 -4.10 2.53 37.33
CA LEU A 100 -4.37 3.10 36.01
C LEU A 100 -5.87 2.90 35.73
N GLU A 101 -6.59 3.97 35.42
CA GLU A 101 -8.00 3.91 35.00
C GLU A 101 -8.13 3.05 33.72
N ASN A 102 -8.53 1.79 33.87
CA ASN A 102 -8.54 0.77 32.80
C ASN A 102 -9.89 0.61 32.08
N SER A 103 -10.90 1.41 32.42
CA SER A 103 -12.30 1.25 31.97
C SER A 103 -12.55 1.42 30.46
N ALA A 104 -11.52 1.71 29.67
CA ALA A 104 -11.60 1.87 28.21
C ALA A 104 -10.51 1.08 27.45
N PHE A 105 -9.77 0.20 28.11
CA PHE A 105 -8.65 -0.51 27.47
C PHE A 105 -9.11 -1.44 26.35
N TYR A 106 -10.21 -2.18 26.54
CA TYR A 106 -10.78 -3.06 25.52
C TYR A 106 -11.19 -2.25 24.27
N ASP A 107 -11.92 -1.16 24.47
CA ASP A 107 -12.41 -0.30 23.39
C ASP A 107 -11.28 0.32 22.57
N GLN A 108 -10.27 0.89 23.25
CA GLN A 108 -9.12 1.50 22.59
C GLN A 108 -8.32 0.48 21.77
N PHE A 109 -8.11 -0.71 22.33
CA PHE A 109 -7.35 -1.76 21.67
C PHE A 109 -8.13 -2.39 20.49
N ALA A 110 -9.44 -2.55 20.63
CA ALA A 110 -10.33 -3.00 19.57
C ALA A 110 -10.37 -2.00 18.40
N ILE A 111 -10.48 -0.69 18.69
CA ILE A 111 -10.41 0.36 17.67
C ILE A 111 -9.07 0.34 16.95
N ALA A 112 -7.95 0.17 17.68
CA ALA A 112 -6.63 0.08 17.09
C ALA A 112 -6.47 -1.15 16.17
N GLN A 113 -6.97 -2.31 16.60
CA GLN A 113 -6.98 -3.54 15.79
C GLN A 113 -7.78 -3.33 14.50
N PHE A 114 -9.01 -2.83 14.60
CA PHE A 114 -9.86 -2.56 13.44
C PHE A 114 -9.23 -1.54 12.50
N GLY A 115 -8.70 -0.44 13.05
CA GLY A 115 -8.04 0.62 12.30
C GLY A 115 -6.83 0.12 11.50
N LEU A 116 -6.00 -0.75 12.08
CA LEU A 116 -4.85 -1.34 11.38
C LEU A 116 -5.27 -2.26 10.23
N TRP A 117 -6.30 -3.10 10.42
CA TRP A 117 -6.82 -3.93 9.34
C TRP A 117 -7.49 -3.11 8.22
N ALA A 118 -8.25 -2.08 8.57
CA ALA A 118 -8.81 -1.15 7.60
C ALA A 118 -7.72 -0.40 6.82
N ALA A 119 -6.67 0.07 7.50
CA ALA A 119 -5.51 0.69 6.86
C ALA A 119 -4.80 -0.29 5.93
N TRP A 120 -4.60 -1.54 6.35
CA TRP A 120 -3.99 -2.58 5.52
C TRP A 120 -4.78 -2.81 4.23
N LEU A 121 -6.11 -2.97 4.32
CA LEU A 121 -6.98 -3.12 3.15
C LEU A 121 -6.89 -1.92 2.21
N THR A 122 -6.84 -0.71 2.78
CA THR A 122 -6.70 0.54 2.02
C THR A 122 -5.38 0.56 1.25
N TRP A 123 -4.27 0.24 1.92
CA TRP A 123 -2.96 0.17 1.29
C TRP A 123 -2.87 -0.93 0.23
N LEU A 124 -3.55 -2.06 0.44
CA LEU A 124 -3.64 -3.13 -0.54
C LEU A 124 -4.36 -2.65 -1.80
N GLY A 125 -5.49 -1.95 -1.64
CA GLY A 125 -6.21 -1.32 -2.74
C GLY A 125 -5.35 -0.32 -3.51
N ILE A 126 -4.63 0.55 -2.81
CA ILE A 126 -3.68 1.51 -3.41
C ILE A 126 -2.59 0.77 -4.21
N THR A 127 -2.04 -0.31 -3.66
CA THR A 127 -1.00 -1.11 -4.32
C THR A 127 -1.51 -1.75 -5.62
N ILE A 128 -2.74 -2.29 -5.61
CA ILE A 128 -3.37 -2.84 -6.83
C ILE A 128 -3.53 -1.74 -7.90
N LEU A 129 -4.04 -0.57 -7.51
CA LEU A 129 -4.21 0.55 -8.44
C LEU A 129 -2.86 1.05 -8.99
N ALA A 130 -1.83 1.13 -8.15
CA ALA A 130 -0.48 1.48 -8.57
C ALA A 130 0.10 0.45 -9.54
N PHE A 131 -0.12 -0.85 -9.29
CA PHE A 131 0.30 -1.92 -10.19
C PHE A 131 -0.39 -1.81 -11.55
N LEU A 132 -1.71 -1.60 -11.57
CA LEU A 132 -2.46 -1.40 -12.81
C LEU A 132 -1.96 -0.18 -13.59
N LYS A 133 -1.63 0.92 -12.89
CA LYS A 133 -1.05 2.13 -13.51
C LYS A 133 0.31 1.85 -14.15
N VAL A 134 1.21 1.16 -13.43
CA VAL A 134 2.52 0.77 -13.96
C VAL A 134 2.38 -0.16 -15.17
N TYR A 135 1.49 -1.14 -15.09
CA TYR A 135 1.22 -2.08 -16.18
C TYR A 135 0.65 -1.36 -17.42
N HIS A 136 -0.26 -0.41 -17.22
CA HIS A 136 -0.82 0.38 -18.32
C HIS A 136 0.25 1.25 -18.98
N ASN A 137 1.07 1.95 -18.20
CA ASN A 137 2.15 2.78 -18.71
C ASN A 137 3.18 1.95 -19.49
N TYR A 138 3.60 0.80 -18.92
CA TYR A 138 4.52 -0.12 -19.60
C TYR A 138 3.96 -0.58 -20.96
N ARG A 139 2.68 -0.96 -20.99
CA ARG A 139 2.02 -1.40 -22.25
C ARG A 139 1.89 -0.27 -23.26
N GLN A 140 1.67 0.97 -22.82
CA GLN A 140 1.63 2.11 -23.74
C GLN A 140 2.99 2.42 -24.35
N GLU A 141 4.06 2.35 -23.55
CA GLU A 141 5.44 2.54 -24.05
C GLU A 141 5.79 1.48 -25.10
N ASP A 142 5.46 0.21 -24.85
CA ASP A 142 5.70 -0.90 -25.80
C ASP A 142 4.94 -0.74 -27.13
N LEU A 143 3.68 -0.27 -27.07
CA LEU A 143 2.90 0.06 -28.26
C LEU A 143 3.48 1.24 -29.04
N LEU A 144 3.96 2.27 -28.33
CA LEU A 144 4.57 3.44 -28.96
C LEU A 144 5.85 3.06 -29.70
N ASP A 145 6.72 2.25 -29.08
CA ASP A 145 7.95 1.75 -29.69
C ASP A 145 7.66 0.90 -30.94
N SER A 146 6.64 0.05 -30.87
CA SER A 146 6.20 -0.75 -32.03
C SER A 146 5.73 0.15 -33.19
N LEU A 147 4.96 1.19 -32.92
CA LEU A 147 4.49 2.14 -33.94
C LEU A 147 5.63 2.98 -34.53
N ILE A 148 6.61 3.38 -33.72
CA ILE A 148 7.81 4.09 -34.19
C ILE A 148 8.62 3.19 -35.11
N HIS A 149 8.83 1.93 -34.73
CA HIS A 149 9.56 0.97 -35.55
C HIS A 149 8.87 0.71 -36.90
N GLU A 150 7.55 0.51 -36.90
CA GLU A 150 6.77 0.36 -38.14
C GLU A 150 6.85 1.62 -39.02
N LYS A 151 6.78 2.81 -38.42
CA LYS A 151 6.92 4.07 -39.14
C LYS A 151 8.28 4.17 -39.83
N GLU A 152 9.37 3.79 -39.17
CA GLU A 152 10.71 3.80 -39.75
C GLU A 152 10.84 2.82 -40.92
N LEU A 153 10.27 1.62 -40.79
CA LEU A 153 10.23 0.63 -41.87
C LEU A 153 9.47 1.14 -43.11
N LEU A 154 8.34 1.81 -42.89
CA LEU A 154 7.54 2.39 -43.98
C LEU A 154 8.27 3.55 -44.67
N LEU A 155 8.94 4.41 -43.91
CA LEU A 155 9.75 5.50 -44.46
C LEU A 155 10.94 4.97 -45.27
N GLY A 156 11.65 3.96 -44.77
CA GLY A 156 12.76 3.31 -45.49
C GLY A 156 12.31 2.65 -46.80
N ARG A 157 11.17 1.95 -46.77
CA ARG A 157 10.61 1.31 -47.98
C ARG A 157 10.10 2.34 -49.00
N SER A 158 9.52 3.45 -48.55
CA SER A 158 9.13 4.55 -49.43
C SER A 158 10.36 5.13 -50.14
N ALA A 159 11.43 5.42 -49.40
CA ALA A 159 12.67 5.97 -49.97
C ALA A 159 13.29 5.04 -51.03
N SER A 160 13.34 3.73 -50.76
CA SER A 160 13.84 2.74 -51.71
C SER A 160 12.99 2.63 -52.98
N ARG A 161 11.66 2.76 -52.88
CA ARG A 161 10.79 2.77 -54.07
C ARG A 161 10.99 4.02 -54.92
N THR A 162 11.17 5.18 -54.30
CA THR A 162 11.43 6.44 -55.01
C THR A 162 12.77 6.37 -55.76
N SER A 163 13.84 5.86 -55.13
CA SER A 163 15.14 5.73 -55.80
C SER A 163 15.10 4.80 -57.01
N LEU A 164 14.37 3.68 -56.91
CA LEU A 164 14.22 2.73 -58.01
C LEU A 164 13.43 3.31 -59.19
N GLN A 165 12.51 4.24 -58.92
CA GLN A 165 11.72 4.91 -59.95
C GLN A 165 12.47 6.06 -60.63
N ASP A 166 13.34 6.75 -59.89
CA ASP A 166 14.27 7.75 -60.45
C ASP A 166 15.34 7.10 -61.33
N GLU A 167 15.93 5.97 -60.89
CA GLU A 167 16.90 5.22 -61.69
C GLU A 167 16.30 4.73 -63.01
N LYS A 168 15.04 4.25 -62.98
CA LYS A 168 14.32 3.81 -64.18
C LYS A 168 13.92 4.96 -65.12
N SER A 169 13.67 6.16 -64.59
CA SER A 169 13.34 7.34 -65.42
C SER A 169 14.57 8.02 -66.02
N GLY A 170 15.74 7.93 -65.38
CA GLY A 170 17.00 8.47 -65.90
C GLY A 170 17.66 7.63 -67.00
N MET A 171 17.10 6.46 -67.32
CA MET A 171 17.62 5.53 -68.33
C MET A 171 16.91 5.63 -69.69
N ILE A 172 16.03 6.62 -69.88
CA ILE A 172 15.29 6.89 -71.14
C ILE A 172 15.91 8.09 -71.88
#